data_AF-I1IPR9-F1
#
_entry.id   AF-I1IPR9-F1
#
_cell.length_a   1.000
_cell.length_b   1.000
_cell.length_c   1.000
_cell.angle_alpha   90.00
_cell.angle_beta   90.00
_cell.angle_gamma   90.00
#
_symmetry.space_group_name_H-M   'P 1'
#
loop_
_entity.id
_entity.type
_entity.pdbx_description
1 polymer ?
#
loop_
_entity_poly.entity_id
_entity_poly.type
_entity_poly.pdbx_seq_one_letter_code
_entity_poly.pdbx_strand_id
1 'polypeptide(L)'
;MGSLSVEAQAMSCCSCEDDDDDDDGMPPEHLRAFEAFLEEVVPVDMIMASQREEEARLRRGGKRRSHEDDMKEKLRLWARAVVKQTMRRR
;
A
#
# COMPACT_ATOMS: atom_id res chain seq x y z
N MET A 1 41.01 28.22 -23.50
CA MET A 1 40.24 27.84 -22.30
C MET A 1 39.35 29.02 -21.93
N GLY A 2 38.03 28.81 -21.89
CA GLY A 2 37.08 29.83 -21.44
C GLY A 2 35.89 30.03 -22.37
N SER A 3 34.79 29.34 -22.09
CA SER A 3 33.43 29.89 -21.96
C SER A 3 32.48 28.76 -21.53
N LEU A 4 31.97 28.90 -20.30
CA LEU A 4 30.83 28.18 -19.74
C LEU A 4 29.54 28.96 -20.07
N SER A 5 28.42 28.24 -20.16
CA SER A 5 27.00 28.67 -20.27
C SER A 5 26.40 28.24 -21.61
N VAL A 6 25.21 27.66 -21.71
CA VAL A 6 24.08 27.61 -20.79
C VAL A 6 23.29 26.33 -21.07
N GLU A 7 22.64 25.84 -20.03
CA GLU A 7 21.69 24.74 -20.02
C GLU A 7 20.49 24.96 -20.97
N ALA A 8 19.63 23.94 -20.98
CA ALA A 8 18.27 23.91 -21.52
C ALA A 8 18.15 23.54 -22.99
N GLN A 9 18.23 22.24 -23.27
CA GLN A 9 17.30 21.67 -24.22
C GLN A 9 16.31 20.81 -23.45
N ALA A 10 15.12 21.41 -23.37
CA ALA A 10 13.89 20.96 -22.77
C ALA A 10 13.67 19.44 -22.91
N MET A 11 13.21 18.87 -21.80
CA MET A 11 12.41 17.66 -21.74
C MET A 11 11.62 17.48 -23.03
N SER A 12 12.10 16.58 -23.87
CA SER A 12 11.31 16.01 -24.96
C SER A 12 10.06 15.46 -24.30
N CYS A 13 8.93 16.07 -24.63
CA CYS A 13 7.62 15.72 -24.14
C CYS A 13 7.41 14.20 -24.24
N CYS A 14 7.60 13.50 -23.13
CA CYS A 14 6.82 12.29 -22.89
C CYS A 14 5.40 12.80 -22.77
N SER A 15 4.64 12.68 -23.85
CA SER A 15 3.19 12.61 -23.76
C SER A 15 2.90 11.39 -22.88
N CYS A 16 2.84 11.59 -21.57
CA CYS A 16 2.00 10.78 -20.73
C CYS A 16 0.59 11.00 -21.27
N GLU A 17 0.18 10.08 -22.14
CA GLU A 17 -1.23 9.86 -22.41
C GLU A 17 -1.87 9.75 -21.03
N ASP A 18 -2.66 10.77 -20.73
CA ASP A 18 -3.59 10.85 -19.61
C ASP A 18 -4.64 9.78 -19.92
N ASP A 19 -4.28 8.52 -19.70
CA ASP A 19 -5.25 7.44 -19.54
C ASP A 19 -5.87 7.69 -18.17
N ASP A 20 -6.82 8.63 -18.14
CA ASP A 20 -7.96 8.62 -17.23
C ASP A 20 -8.74 7.30 -17.48
N ASP A 21 -8.12 6.17 -17.13
CA ASP A 21 -8.82 4.93 -16.83
C ASP A 21 -9.48 5.16 -15.45
N ASP A 22 -10.46 6.07 -15.44
CA ASP A 22 -11.58 6.12 -14.50
C ASP A 22 -12.47 4.88 -14.73
N ASP A 23 -11.86 3.68 -14.80
CA ASP A 23 -12.58 2.42 -14.64
C ASP A 23 -12.89 2.32 -13.15
N ASP A 24 -14.04 2.90 -12.79
CA ASP A 24 -14.73 2.84 -11.50
C ASP A 24 -13.82 2.37 -10.36
N GLY A 25 -13.21 3.30 -9.60
CA GLY A 25 -12.16 3.09 -8.58
C GLY A 25 -12.47 2.14 -7.40
N MET A 26 -13.42 1.23 -7.57
CA MET A 26 -13.77 0.14 -6.71
C MET A 26 -13.22 -1.18 -7.27
N PRO A 27 -12.39 -1.92 -6.52
CA PRO A 27 -11.76 -3.14 -7.03
C PRO A 27 -12.80 -4.20 -7.47
N PRO A 28 -12.45 -5.07 -8.44
CA PRO A 28 -13.27 -6.20 -8.86
C PRO A 28 -13.89 -6.97 -7.69
N GLU A 29 -15.09 -7.51 -7.87
CA GLU A 29 -15.88 -8.13 -6.79
C GLU A 29 -15.11 -9.21 -6.00
N HIS A 30 -14.35 -10.05 -6.69
CA HIS A 30 -13.55 -11.10 -6.06
C HIS A 30 -12.44 -10.53 -5.16
N LEU A 31 -11.88 -9.37 -5.47
CA LEU A 31 -10.92 -8.68 -4.61
C LEU A 31 -11.59 -8.02 -3.41
N ARG A 32 -12.80 -7.47 -3.58
CA ARG A 32 -13.61 -6.96 -2.44
C ARG A 32 -13.98 -8.06 -1.46
N ALA A 33 -14.42 -9.21 -1.97
CA ALA A 33 -14.73 -10.38 -1.14
C ALA A 33 -13.48 -10.86 -0.38
N PHE A 34 -12.32 -10.82 -1.03
CA PHE A 34 -11.04 -11.15 -0.38
C PHE A 34 -10.63 -10.13 0.69
N GLU A 35 -10.85 -8.84 0.46
CA GLU A 35 -10.62 -7.80 1.47
C GLU A 35 -11.50 -8.01 2.71
N ALA A 36 -12.81 -8.23 2.50
CA ALA A 36 -13.75 -8.52 3.58
C ALA A 36 -13.34 -9.78 4.37
N PHE A 37 -12.88 -10.82 3.65
CA PHE A 37 -12.34 -12.02 4.29
C PHE A 37 -11.13 -11.70 5.17
N LEU A 38 -10.16 -10.92 4.67
CA LEU A 38 -8.97 -10.54 5.46
C LEU A 38 -9.35 -9.73 6.71
N GLU A 39 -10.35 -8.86 6.63
CA GLU A 39 -10.85 -8.13 7.81
C GLU A 39 -11.49 -9.05 8.84
N GLU A 40 -12.12 -10.14 8.40
CA GLU A 40 -12.70 -11.14 9.30
C GLU A 40 -11.64 -12.06 9.93
N VAL A 41 -10.66 -12.53 9.14
CA VAL A 41 -9.70 -13.56 9.61
C VAL A 41 -8.47 -13.00 10.31
N VAL A 42 -8.13 -11.73 10.08
CA VAL A 42 -7.02 -11.10 10.80
C VAL A 42 -7.52 -10.68 12.19
N PRO A 43 -6.84 -11.10 13.28
CA PRO A 43 -7.21 -10.67 14.61
C PRO A 43 -7.26 -9.14 14.75
N VAL A 44 -8.35 -8.63 15.33
CA VAL A 44 -8.61 -7.18 15.47
C VAL A 44 -7.47 -6.45 16.18
N ASP A 45 -6.84 -7.05 17.19
CA ASP A 45 -5.72 -6.47 17.91
C ASP A 45 -4.50 -6.21 17.00
N MET A 46 -4.27 -7.09 16.03
CA MET A 46 -3.20 -6.92 15.04
C MET A 46 -3.52 -5.83 14.02
N ILE A 47 -4.78 -5.72 13.58
CA ILE A 47 -5.24 -4.63 12.71
C ILE A 47 -5.04 -3.28 13.41
N MET A 48 -5.51 -3.15 14.65
CA MET A 48 -5.39 -1.91 15.42
C MET A 48 -3.93 -1.54 15.70
N ALA A 49 -3.06 -2.53 15.94
CA ALA A 49 -1.62 -2.29 16.09
C ALA A 49 -0.98 -1.74 14.81
N SER A 50 -1.33 -2.31 13.65
CA SER A 50 -0.86 -1.83 12.34
C SER A 50 -1.36 -0.43 12.02
N GLN A 51 -2.62 -0.11 12.34
CA GLN A 51 -3.15 1.25 12.16
C GLN A 51 -2.42 2.27 13.04
N ARG A 52 -2.14 1.95 14.31
CA ARG A 52 -1.37 2.83 15.19
C ARG A 52 0.05 3.06 14.69
N GLU A 53 0.69 2.02 14.15
CA GLU A 53 2.01 2.13 13.53
C GLU A 53 1.96 3.05 12.30
N GLU A 54 0.95 2.88 11.44
CA GLU A 54 0.79 3.73 10.26
C GLU A 54 0.52 5.17 10.65
N GLU A 55 -0.36 5.44 11.62
CA GLU A 55 -0.55 6.77 12.18
C GLU A 55 0.74 7.37 12.73
N ALA A 56 1.58 6.56 13.40
CA ALA A 56 2.87 7.01 13.90
C ALA A 56 3.85 7.35 12.76
N ARG A 57 3.84 6.58 11.66
CA ARG A 57 4.60 6.90 10.43
C ARG A 57 4.12 8.20 9.82
N LEU A 58 2.81 8.42 9.72
CA LEU A 58 2.22 9.66 9.21
C LEU A 58 2.61 10.87 10.06
N ARG A 59 2.58 10.74 11.40
CA ARG A 59 3.03 11.80 12.32
C ARG A 59 4.51 12.17 12.15
N ARG A 60 5.34 11.26 11.64
CA ARG A 60 6.76 11.49 11.33
C ARG A 60 7.01 12.07 9.94
N GLY A 61 5.95 12.44 9.21
CA GLY A 61 6.04 12.91 7.82
C GLY A 61 6.08 11.80 6.78
N GLY A 62 5.74 10.56 7.16
CA GLY A 62 5.57 9.47 6.21
C GLY A 62 4.36 9.67 5.30
N LYS A 63 4.38 9.06 4.11
CA LYS A 63 3.24 9.03 3.19
C LYS A 63 2.30 7.88 3.57
N ARG A 64 0.99 8.09 3.41
CA ARG A 64 -0.03 7.04 3.56
C ARG A 64 0.30 5.87 2.63
N ARG A 65 0.15 4.66 3.15
CA ARG A 65 0.17 3.43 2.35
C ARG A 65 -0.87 3.49 1.23
N SER A 66 -0.51 2.86 0.12
CA SER A 66 -1.48 2.56 -0.93
C SER A 66 -2.45 1.48 -0.44
N HIS A 67 -3.61 1.39 -1.07
CA HIS A 67 -4.58 0.33 -0.80
C HIS A 67 -3.96 -1.07 -0.94
N GLU A 68 -3.11 -1.28 -1.95
CA GLU A 68 -2.40 -2.54 -2.16
C GLU A 68 -1.42 -2.85 -1.01
N ASP A 69 -0.69 -1.85 -0.52
CA ASP A 69 0.23 -2.02 0.60
C ASP A 69 -0.52 -2.35 1.91
N ASP A 70 -1.70 -1.77 2.12
CA ASP A 70 -2.56 -2.08 3.26
C ASP A 70 -3.07 -3.53 3.21
N MET A 71 -3.49 -4.02 2.03
CA MET A 71 -3.87 -5.42 1.85
C MET A 71 -2.69 -6.38 2.08
N LYS A 72 -1.51 -6.05 1.55
CA LYS A 72 -0.28 -6.82 1.78
C LYS A 72 0.05 -6.90 3.27
N GLU A 73 -0.14 -5.81 4.01
CA GLU A 73 0.08 -5.81 5.45
C GLU A 73 -0.96 -6.65 6.19
N LYS A 74 -2.25 -6.52 5.88
CA LYS A 74 -3.32 -7.40 6.43
C LYS A 74 -2.99 -8.89 6.22
N LEU A 75 -2.53 -9.28 5.02
CA LEU A 75 -2.15 -10.66 4.72
C LEU A 75 -0.93 -11.13 5.54
N ARG A 76 0.08 -10.27 5.73
CA ARG A 76 1.23 -10.58 6.60
C ARG A 76 0.81 -10.79 8.05
N LEU A 77 -0.11 -9.97 8.55
CA LEU A 77 -0.65 -10.11 9.91
C LEU A 77 -1.41 -11.43 10.07
N TRP A 78 -2.24 -11.80 9.09
CA TRP A 78 -2.90 -13.10 9.07
C TRP A 78 -1.90 -14.25 9.11
N ALA A 79 -0.87 -14.24 8.25
CA ALA A 79 0.15 -15.29 8.23
C ALA A 79 0.86 -15.43 9.59
N ARG A 80 1.19 -14.31 10.25
CA ARG A 80 1.77 -14.30 11.61
C ARG A 80 0.79 -14.88 12.64
N ALA A 81 -0.50 -14.55 12.55
CA ALA A 81 -1.53 -15.09 13.43
C ALA A 81 -1.67 -16.62 13.27
N VAL A 82 -1.69 -17.11 12.03
CA VAL A 82 -1.73 -18.54 11.70
C VAL A 82 -0.51 -19.26 12.28
N VAL A 83 0.70 -18.74 12.07
CA VAL A 83 1.94 -19.33 12.63
C VAL A 83 1.88 -19.40 14.16
N LYS A 84 1.42 -18.34 14.82
CA LYS A 84 1.26 -18.32 16.27
C LYS A 84 0.23 -19.35 16.75
N GLN A 85 -0.85 -19.55 16.00
CA GLN A 85 -1.88 -20.54 16.33
C GLN A 85 -1.38 -21.98 16.13
N THR A 86 -0.65 -22.26 15.05
CA THR A 86 -0.08 -23.59 14.80
C THR A 86 0.99 -23.96 15.83
N MET A 87 1.82 -23.01 16.24
CA MET A 87 2.80 -23.22 17.31
C MET A 87 2.17 -23.45 18.70
N ARG A 88 1.00 -22.84 18.98
CA ARG A 88 0.27 -23.06 20.25
C ARG A 88 -0.43 -24.41 20.35
N ARG A 89 -0.66 -25.07 19.21
CA ARG A 89 -1.38 -26.35 19.12
C ARG A 89 -0.45 -27.56 19.05
N ARG A 90 0.86 -27.34 19.07
CA ARG A 90 1.90 -28.37 19.06
C ARG A 90 2.54 -28.46 20.44
#